data_AF-A0A8T6LRD6-F1
#
_entry.id   AF-A0A8T6LRD6-F1
#
_cell.length_a   1.000
_cell.length_b   1.000
_cell.length_c   1.000
_cell.angle_alpha   90.00
_cell.angle_beta   90.00
_cell.angle_gamma   90.00
#
_symmetry.space_group_name_H-M   'P 1'
#
loop_
_entity.id
_entity.type
_entity.pdbx_description
1 polymer ?
#
loop_
_entity_poly.entity_id
_entity_poly.type
_entity_poly.pdbx_seq_one_letter_code
_entity_poly.pdbx_strand_id
1 'polypeptide(L)'
;MPVKVLLNEKNELRLRVIGESHTALQMLRERLNNSTKVDYANYFPGHPELDDPEFYIRTSGKNASDKVLKEIVSGLASEFSSISL
;
A
#
# COMPACT_ATOMS: atom_id res chain seq x y z
N MET A 1 -5.99 11.70 4.89
CA MET A 1 -5.70 11.08 3.58
C MET A 1 -6.99 10.47 3.03
N PRO A 2 -7.58 11.02 1.96
CA PRO A 2 -8.66 10.35 1.24
C PRO A 2 -8.08 9.19 0.42
N VAL A 3 -8.64 7.99 0.58
CA VAL A 3 -8.27 6.81 -0.20
C VAL A 3 -9.51 6.33 -0.94
N LYS A 4 -9.40 6.19 -2.26
CA LYS A 4 -10.47 5.64 -3.09
C LYS A 4 -10.12 4.22 -3.52
N VAL A 5 -11.00 3.28 -3.24
CA VAL A 5 -10.85 1.90 -3.71
C VAL A 5 -11.27 1.84 -5.17
N LEU A 6 -10.36 1.42 -6.05
CA LEU A 6 -10.60 1.27 -7.49
C LEU A 6 -10.91 -0.18 -7.85
N LEU A 7 -10.27 -1.13 -7.18
CA LEU A 7 -10.45 -2.57 -7.36
C LEU A 7 -10.28 -3.26 -6.02
N ASN A 8 -11.20 -4.17 -5.68
CA ASN A 8 -11.13 -4.96 -4.46
C ASN A 8 -11.58 -6.40 -4.75
N GLU A 9 -10.64 -7.16 -5.29
CA GLU A 9 -10.80 -8.59 -5.55
C GLU A 9 -10.09 -9.38 -4.44
N LYS A 10 -10.34 -10.69 -4.34
CA LYS A 10 -9.82 -11.53 -3.25
C LYS A 10 -8.31 -11.37 -3.01
N ASN A 11 -7.53 -11.35 -4.08
CA ASN A 11 -6.07 -11.35 -4.08
C ASN A 11 -5.48 -10.10 -4.73
N GLU A 12 -6.31 -9.16 -5.18
CA GLU A 12 -5.87 -7.94 -5.86
C GLU A 12 -6.58 -6.73 -5.27
N LEU A 13 -5.83 -5.66 -5.03
CA LEU A 13 -6.35 -4.41 -4.51
C LEU A 13 -5.74 -3.25 -5.29
N ARG A 14 -6.58 -2.34 -5.79
CA ARG A 14 -6.15 -1.04 -6.32
C ARG A 14 -6.75 0.09 -5.50
N LEU A 15 -5.88 0.99 -5.10
CA LEU A 15 -6.21 2.15 -4.29
C LEU A 15 -5.70 3.41 -5.00
N ARG A 16 -6.48 4.46 -5.01
CA ARG A 16 -6.01 5.81 -5.35
C ARG A 16 -5.80 6.57 -4.06
N VAL A 17 -4.60 7.11 -3.87
CA VAL A 17 -4.21 7.82 -2.65
C VAL A 17 -4.07 9.30 -2.99
N ILE A 18 -4.99 10.11 -2.49
CA ILE A 18 -5.09 11.52 -2.88
C ILE A 18 -4.23 12.37 -1.95
N GLY A 19 -3.35 13.18 -2.53
CA GLY A 19 -2.53 14.16 -1.80
C GLY A 19 -1.36 13.58 -1.00
N GLU A 20 -0.94 12.33 -1.26
CA GLU A 20 0.23 11.73 -0.61
C GLU A 20 1.51 11.88 -1.43
N SER A 21 2.63 12.00 -0.72
CA SER A 21 3.95 12.18 -1.33
C SER A 21 4.61 10.85 -1.69
N HIS A 22 5.54 10.90 -2.66
CA HIS A 22 6.35 9.74 -3.07
C HIS A 22 7.03 9.03 -1.90
N THR A 23 7.42 9.76 -0.85
CA THR A 23 8.10 9.20 0.33
C THR A 23 7.24 8.15 1.04
N ALA A 24 5.97 8.47 1.32
CA ALA A 24 5.07 7.55 2.01
C ALA A 24 4.75 6.32 1.15
N LEU A 25 4.51 6.52 -0.14
CA LEU A 25 4.18 5.45 -1.08
C LEU A 25 5.37 4.52 -1.33
N GLN A 26 6.57 5.07 -1.43
CA GLN A 26 7.79 4.27 -1.62
C GLN A 26 8.07 3.39 -0.40
N MET A 27 7.95 3.94 0.80
CA MET A 27 8.11 3.19 2.05
C MET A 27 7.08 2.05 2.14
N LEU A 28 5.81 2.33 1.84
CA LEU A 28 4.76 1.32 1.85
C LEU A 28 5.01 0.22 0.82
N ARG A 29 5.46 0.59 -0.39
CA ARG A 29 5.84 -0.36 -1.45
C ARG A 29 6.96 -1.29 -1.01
N GLU A 30 8.00 -0.77 -0.40
CA GLU A 30 9.14 -1.57 0.06
C GLU A 30 8.71 -2.55 1.16
N ARG A 31 7.91 -2.10 2.13
CA ARG A 31 7.41 -2.97 3.20
C ARG A 31 6.46 -4.05 2.69
N LEU A 32 5.61 -3.73 1.72
CA LEU A 32 4.73 -4.72 1.08
C LEU A 32 5.53 -5.78 0.33
N ASN A 33 6.52 -5.39 -0.48
CA ASN A 33 7.33 -6.36 -1.24
C ASN A 33 8.27 -7.21 -0.36
N ASN A 34 8.57 -6.78 0.87
CA ASN A 34 9.31 -7.59 1.84
C ASN A 34 8.45 -8.67 2.54
N SER A 35 7.13 -8.63 2.39
CA SER A 35 6.23 -9.60 3.00
C SER A 35 6.09 -10.86 2.14
N THR A 36 6.24 -12.03 2.74
CA THR A 36 6.03 -13.34 2.06
C THR A 36 4.57 -13.59 1.64
N LYS A 37 3.64 -12.74 2.11
CA LYS A 37 2.21 -12.81 1.76
C LYS A 37 1.86 -11.98 0.52
N VAL A 38 2.83 -11.28 -0.07
CA VAL A 38 2.65 -10.36 -1.21
C VAL A 38 3.46 -10.90 -2.38
N ASP A 39 2.78 -11.15 -3.50
CA ASP A 39 3.45 -11.53 -4.76
C ASP A 39 4.02 -10.29 -5.46
N TYR A 40 3.29 -9.18 -5.39
CA TYR A 40 3.66 -7.95 -6.08
C TYR A 40 2.99 -6.73 -5.45
N ALA A 41 3.77 -5.69 -5.17
CA ALA A 41 3.22 -4.38 -4.82
C ALA A 41 3.97 -3.28 -5.58
N ASN A 42 3.22 -2.37 -6.19
CA ASN A 42 3.79 -1.19 -6.84
C ASN A 42 2.82 -0.02 -6.84
N TYR A 43 3.34 1.18 -7.01
CA TYR A 43 2.50 2.36 -7.23
C TYR A 43 2.84 3.02 -8.55
N PHE A 44 1.83 3.63 -9.14
CA PHE A 44 1.89 4.33 -10.40
C PHE A 44 1.62 5.80 -10.08
N PRO A 45 2.64 6.67 -10.12
CA PRO A 45 2.46 8.09 -9.82
C PRO A 45 1.63 8.84 -10.87
N GLY A 46 1.38 8.24 -12.04
CA GLY A 46 0.68 8.91 -13.14
C GLY A 46 1.46 10.13 -13.62
N HIS A 47 0.75 11.13 -14.14
CA HIS A 47 1.34 12.43 -14.44
C HIS A 47 1.53 13.23 -13.13
N PRO A 48 2.76 13.66 -12.78
CA PRO A 48 3.09 14.26 -11.48
C PRO A 48 2.22 15.45 -11.04
N GLU A 49 1.65 16.17 -12.01
CA GLU A 49 0.83 17.37 -11.77
C GLU A 49 -0.68 17.17 -12.01
N LEU A 50 -1.10 16.05 -12.62
CA LEU A 50 -2.48 15.87 -13.08
C LEU A 50 -3.18 14.68 -12.44
N ASP A 51 -2.43 13.66 -12.05
CA ASP A 51 -2.97 12.41 -11.53
C ASP A 51 -2.59 12.21 -10.06
N ASP A 52 -3.56 11.71 -9.28
CA ASP A 52 -3.26 11.13 -7.99
C ASP A 52 -2.64 9.73 -8.16
N PRO A 53 -1.64 9.37 -7.35
CA PRO A 53 -0.98 8.08 -7.46
C PRO A 53 -1.93 6.90 -7.19
N GLU A 54 -1.78 5.85 -7.99
CA GLU A 54 -2.50 4.59 -7.85
C GLU A 54 -1.59 3.51 -7.29
N PHE A 55 -2.03 2.86 -6.22
CA PHE A 55 -1.34 1.77 -5.57
C PHE A 55 -1.99 0.44 -5.96
N TYR A 56 -1.18 -0.51 -6.42
CA TYR A 56 -1.62 -1.85 -6.77
C TYR A 56 -0.90 -2.89 -5.90
N ILE A 57 -1.68 -3.81 -5.35
CA ILE A 57 -1.22 -4.86 -4.47
C ILE A 57 -1.81 -6.17 -4.96
N ARG A 58 -0.95 -7.18 -5.07
CA ARG A 58 -1.32 -8.56 -5.35
C ARG A 58 -0.76 -9.45 -4.25
N THR A 59 -1.65 -10.16 -3.57
CA THR A 59 -1.31 -11.06 -2.47
C THR A 59 -1.19 -12.50 -2.94
N SER A 60 -0.31 -13.23 -2.26
CA SER A 60 -0.05 -14.65 -2.55
C SER A 60 -1.15 -15.54 -2.00
N GLY A 61 -1.57 -16.52 -2.79
CA GLY A 61 -2.48 -17.58 -2.37
C GLY A 61 -3.90 -17.09 -2.05
N LYS A 62 -4.42 -17.49 -0.87
CA LYS A 62 -5.79 -17.15 -0.39
C LYS A 62 -5.81 -15.97 0.58
N ASN A 63 -4.71 -15.22 0.68
CA ASN A 63 -4.64 -14.07 1.58
C ASN A 63 -5.48 -12.93 1.03
N ALA A 64 -6.48 -12.48 1.80
CA ALA A 64 -7.29 -11.32 1.44
C ALA A 64 -6.41 -10.07 1.37
N SER A 65 -6.40 -9.41 0.21
CA SER A 65 -5.58 -8.24 -0.07
C SER A 65 -5.79 -7.11 0.95
N ASP A 66 -7.03 -6.88 1.38
CA ASP A 66 -7.37 -5.88 2.41
C ASP A 66 -6.77 -6.19 3.79
N LYS A 67 -6.76 -7.48 4.18
CA LYS A 67 -6.25 -7.92 5.48
C LYS A 67 -4.73 -7.79 5.53
N VAL A 68 -4.04 -8.21 4.47
CA VAL A 68 -2.58 -8.12 4.38
C VAL A 68 -2.14 -6.65 4.42
N LEU A 69 -2.83 -5.76 3.72
CA LEU A 69 -2.55 -4.33 3.77
C LEU A 69 -2.73 -3.78 5.20
N LYS A 70 -3.85 -4.08 5.87
CA LYS A 70 -4.10 -3.61 7.25
C LYS A 70 -3.06 -4.13 8.23
N GLU A 71 -2.65 -5.39 8.12
CA GLU A 71 -1.62 -6.00 8.97
C GLU A 71 -0.30 -5.24 8.84
N ILE A 72 0.16 -4.99 7.61
CA ILE A 72 1.44 -4.32 7.33
C ILE A 72 1.40 -2.86 7.79
N VAL A 73 0.31 -2.14 7.51
CA VAL A 73 0.14 -0.74 7.94
C VAL A 73 0.07 -0.63 9.46
N SER A 74 -0.58 -1.58 10.15
CA SER A 74 -0.63 -1.60 11.62
C SER A 74 0.74 -1.89 12.25
N GLY A 75 1.53 -2.77 11.61
CA GLY A 75 2.92 -3.02 11.98
C GLY A 75 3.77 -1.76 11.87
N LEU A 76 3.69 -1.06 10.73
CA LEU A 76 4.37 0.22 10.52
C LEU A 76 3.99 1.27 11.57
N ALA A 77 2.70 1.44 11.86
CA ALA A 77 2.23 2.39 12.87
C ALA A 77 2.80 2.07 14.27
N SER A 78 2.91 0.78 14.61
CA SER A 78 3.48 0.33 15.89
C SER A 78 5.00 0.55 15.94
N GLU A 79 5.71 0.27 14.85
CA GLU A 79 7.15 0.57 14.72
C GLU A 79 7.39 2.07 14.95
N PHE A 80 6.70 2.94 14.22
CA PHE A 80 6.85 4.39 14.36
C PHE A 80 6.46 4.91 15.76
N SER A 81 5.44 4.32 16.39
CA SER A 81 5.03 4.70 17.74
C SER A 81 6.03 4.29 18.83
N SER A 82 6.87 3.28 18.57
CA SER A 82 7.84 2.76 19.55
C SER A 82 9.23 3.39 19.42
N ILE A 83 9.45 4.22 18.38
CA ILE A 83 10.67 5.00 18.23
C ILE A 83 10.70 6.11 19.29
N SER A 84 11.66 6.03 20.20
CA SER A 84 12.08 7.13 21.07
C SER A 84 13.39 7.71 20.56
N LEU A 85 13.45 9.04 20.40
CA LEU A 85 14.65 9.76 19.98
C LEU A 85 15.56 10.11 21.18
#